data_AF-A0A9P5L9E5-F1
#
_entry.id   AF-A0A9P5L9E5-F1
#
_cell.length_a   1.000
_cell.length_b   1.000
_cell.length_c   1.000
_cell.angle_alpha   90.00
_cell.angle_beta   90.00
_cell.angle_gamma   90.00
#
_symmetry.space_group_name_H-M   'P 1'
#
loop_
_entity.id
_entity.type
_entity.pdbx_description
1 polymer ?
#
loop_
_entity_poly.entity_id
_entity_poly.type
_entity_poly.pdbx_seq_one_letter_code
_entity_poly.pdbx_strand_id
1 'polypeptide(L)'
;MATASAPQGAAAPEKKQAPSAMRSVIAGSTAGAVEIAITYPAEFAKTRSQLNRRLAAGEKLPWPPFGKQWYAGCTTLIIGNSAKAGIRFVAFDQYKRMLADADGKLSGPRTVLAGFGAGVTESLLAVTPTESIKTTL
;
A
#
# COMPACT_ATOMS: atom_id res chain seq x y z
N MET A 1 -53.42 18.62 35.16
CA MET A 1 -51.95 18.77 35.29
C MET A 1 -51.34 18.16 34.03
N ALA A 2 -51.20 18.97 32.98
CA ALA A 2 -50.69 18.54 31.67
C ALA A 2 -49.32 19.19 31.48
N THR A 3 -48.24 18.42 31.61
CA THR A 3 -46.89 18.88 31.27
C THR A 3 -46.56 18.39 29.86
N ALA A 4 -46.60 19.33 28.91
CA ALA A 4 -46.13 19.13 27.55
C ALA A 4 -44.60 18.92 27.55
N SER A 5 -44.15 17.79 27.04
CA SER A 5 -42.74 17.51 26.76
C SER A 5 -42.34 18.17 25.43
N ALA A 6 -41.27 18.98 25.49
CA ALA A 6 -40.68 19.64 24.32
C ALA A 6 -40.08 18.62 23.33
N PRO A 7 -40.03 18.93 22.02
CA PRO A 7 -39.46 18.02 21.03
C PRO A 7 -37.93 17.99 21.16
N GLN A 8 -37.36 16.79 21.22
CA GLN A 8 -35.91 16.56 21.19
C GLN A 8 -35.37 17.01 19.83
N GLY A 9 -34.48 18.00 19.85
CA GLY A 9 -33.78 18.49 18.66
C GLY A 9 -32.97 17.37 18.01
N ALA A 10 -33.26 17.10 16.74
CA ALA A 10 -32.47 16.21 15.90
C ALA A 10 -31.03 16.75 15.79
N ALA A 11 -30.05 15.99 16.29
CA ALA A 11 -28.65 16.29 16.09
C ALA A 11 -28.31 16.26 14.60
N ALA A 12 -27.77 17.36 14.07
CA ALA A 12 -27.28 17.45 12.70
C ALA A 12 -26.13 16.46 12.46
N PRO A 13 -25.98 15.88 11.26
CA PRO A 13 -24.91 14.95 10.98
C PRO A 13 -23.57 15.69 10.99
N GLU A 14 -22.69 15.31 11.91
CA GLU A 14 -21.32 15.78 11.99
C GLU A 14 -20.61 15.46 10.66
N LYS A 15 -20.23 16.50 9.90
CA LYS A 15 -19.40 16.34 8.70
C LYS A 15 -18.02 15.84 9.13
N LYS A 16 -17.87 14.51 9.16
CA LYS A 16 -16.59 13.83 9.36
C LYS A 16 -15.64 14.31 8.27
N GLN A 17 -14.77 15.28 8.59
CA GLN A 17 -13.77 15.79 7.65
C GLN A 17 -12.94 14.61 7.18
N ALA A 18 -12.97 14.35 5.87
CA ALA A 18 -12.15 13.30 5.29
C ALA A 18 -10.70 13.55 5.71
N PRO A 19 -10.00 12.54 6.27
CA PRO A 19 -8.60 12.72 6.65
C PRO A 19 -7.83 13.23 5.43
N SER A 20 -7.00 14.26 5.65
CA SER A 20 -6.08 14.78 4.63
C SER A 20 -5.36 13.62 3.97
N ALA A 21 -5.26 13.61 2.64
CA ALA A 21 -4.64 12.53 1.87
C ALA A 21 -3.26 12.14 2.43
N MET A 22 -2.49 13.13 2.89
CA MET A 22 -1.20 12.92 3.56
C MET A 22 -1.32 12.06 4.84
N ARG A 23 -2.34 12.31 5.68
CA ARG A 23 -2.60 11.51 6.89
C ARG A 23 -2.96 10.07 6.53
N SER A 24 -3.81 9.87 5.52
CA SER A 24 -4.18 8.52 5.06
C SER A 24 -2.98 7.76 4.48
N VAL A 25 -2.09 8.44 3.75
CA VAL A 25 -0.86 7.84 3.21
C VAL A 25 0.09 7.43 4.32
N ILE A 26 0.32 8.29 5.31
CA ILE A 26 1.20 7.98 6.45
C ILE A 26 0.62 6.81 7.24
N ALA A 27 -0.67 6.85 7.56
CA ALA A 27 -1.35 5.77 8.29
C ALA A 27 -1.33 4.44 7.54
N GLY A 28 -1.57 4.46 6.22
CA GLY A 28 -1.49 3.26 5.39
C GLY A 28 -0.06 2.71 5.28
N SER A 29 0.93 3.59 5.19
CA SER A 29 2.34 3.19 5.11
C SER A 29 2.83 2.57 6.42
N THR A 30 2.45 3.13 7.58
CA THR A 30 2.82 2.55 8.88
C THR A 30 2.10 1.24 9.13
N ALA A 31 0.79 1.16 8.80
CA ALA A 31 0.05 -0.09 8.88
C ALA A 31 0.69 -1.19 8.00
N GLY A 32 1.04 -0.87 6.75
CA GLY A 32 1.70 -1.79 5.84
C GLY A 32 3.10 -2.21 6.32
N ALA A 33 3.86 -1.32 6.93
CA ALA A 33 5.17 -1.66 7.50
C ALA A 33 5.03 -2.66 8.68
N VAL A 34 4.02 -2.46 9.54
CA VAL A 34 3.73 -3.39 10.64
C VAL A 34 3.25 -4.75 10.11
N GLU A 35 2.37 -4.75 9.12
CA GLU A 35 1.90 -5.96 8.45
C GLU A 35 3.06 -6.76 7.86
N ILE A 36 3.95 -6.10 7.12
CA ILE A 36 5.15 -6.74 6.55
C ILE A 36 6.01 -7.29 7.68
N ALA A 37 6.29 -6.53 8.73
CA ALA A 37 7.11 -7.01 9.83
C ALA A 37 6.54 -8.29 10.48
N ILE A 38 5.23 -8.37 10.67
CA ILE A 38 4.60 -9.57 11.27
C ILE A 38 4.64 -10.77 10.31
N THR A 39 4.40 -10.52 9.01
CA THR A 39 4.26 -11.59 8.00
C THR A 39 5.59 -12.03 7.38
N TYR A 40 6.66 -11.23 7.53
CA TYR A 40 7.95 -11.45 6.88
C TYR A 40 8.57 -12.83 7.15
N PRO A 41 8.53 -13.41 8.38
CA PRO A 41 9.09 -14.73 8.62
C PRO A 41 8.48 -15.83 7.74
N ALA A 42 7.18 -15.73 7.42
CA ALA A 42 6.52 -16.68 6.54
C ALA A 42 6.95 -16.50 5.07
N GLU A 43 7.09 -15.26 4.62
CA GLU A 43 7.60 -14.94 3.28
C GLU A 43 9.07 -15.37 3.09
N PHE A 44 9.89 -15.22 4.14
CA PHE A 44 11.26 -15.74 4.18
C PHE A 44 11.28 -17.27 4.04
N ALA A 45 10.45 -17.98 4.82
CA ALA A 45 10.37 -19.43 4.75
C ALA A 45 9.92 -19.92 3.37
N LYS A 46 8.91 -19.26 2.80
CA LYS A 46 8.38 -19.56 1.47
C LYS A 46 9.47 -19.37 0.40
N THR A 47 10.14 -18.23 0.39
CA THR A 47 11.19 -17.92 -0.60
C THR A 47 12.36 -18.90 -0.49
N ARG A 48 12.83 -19.19 0.74
CA ARG A 48 13.93 -20.15 0.96
C ARG A 48 13.56 -21.56 0.54
N SER A 49 12.33 -21.99 0.84
CA SER A 49 11.81 -23.30 0.41
C SER A 49 11.70 -23.39 -1.11
N GLN A 50 11.16 -22.35 -1.78
CA GLN A 50 11.08 -22.29 -3.24
C GLN A 50 12.45 -22.29 -3.91
N LEU A 51 13.43 -21.57 -3.35
CA LEU A 51 14.80 -21.55 -3.85
C LEU A 51 15.48 -22.91 -3.68
N ASN A 52 15.37 -23.54 -2.50
CA ASN A 52 15.93 -24.87 -2.23
C ASN A 52 15.31 -26.00 -3.08
N ARG A 53 14.10 -25.80 -3.62
CA ARG A 53 13.49 -26.73 -4.58
C ARG A 53 14.12 -26.63 -5.98
N ARG A 54 14.73 -25.49 -6.32
CA ARG A 54 15.37 -25.26 -7.63
C ARG A 54 16.87 -25.55 -7.63
N LEU A 55 17.50 -25.60 -6.46
CA LEU A 55 18.92 -25.86 -6.28
C LEU A 55 19.25 -27.36 -6.35
N ALA A 56 20.45 -27.68 -6.84
CA ALA A 56 20.99 -29.04 -6.78
C ALA A 56 21.19 -29.49 -5.32
N ALA A 57 21.24 -30.80 -5.06
CA ALA A 57 21.28 -31.35 -3.70
C ALA A 57 22.42 -30.81 -2.82
N GLY A 58 23.59 -30.54 -3.42
CA GLY A 58 24.77 -29.98 -2.73
C GLY A 58 24.75 -28.46 -2.53
N GLU A 59 23.81 -27.74 -3.15
CA GLU A 59 23.73 -26.27 -3.10
C GLU A 59 22.58 -25.78 -2.21
N LYS A 60 21.81 -26.69 -1.60
CA LYS A 60 20.68 -26.33 -0.74
C LYS A 60 21.14 -25.53 0.47
N LEU A 61 20.46 -24.42 0.71
CA LEU A 61 20.75 -23.51 1.81
C LEU A 61 20.16 -24.05 3.12
N PRO A 62 20.98 -24.31 4.16
CA PRO A 62 20.49 -24.82 5.45
C PRO A 62 19.61 -23.79 6.17
N TRP A 63 18.72 -24.21 7.04
CA TRP A 63 17.85 -23.28 7.77
C TRP A 63 18.63 -22.53 8.85
N PRO A 64 18.59 -21.18 8.89
CA PRO A 64 19.21 -20.42 9.95
C PRO A 64 18.42 -20.56 11.26
N PRO A 65 19.06 -20.41 12.42
CA PRO A 65 18.36 -20.37 13.70
C PRO A 65 17.31 -19.25 13.70
N PHE A 66 16.20 -19.48 14.39
CA PHE A 66 15.11 -18.51 14.45
C PHE A 66 15.58 -17.25 15.18
N GLY A 67 15.46 -16.09 14.54
CA GLY A 67 16.01 -14.84 15.05
C GLY A 67 16.18 -13.78 13.97
N LYS A 68 17.18 -12.90 14.13
CA LYS A 68 17.39 -11.73 13.24
C LYS A 68 17.58 -12.11 11.77
N GLN A 69 18.12 -13.29 11.49
CA GLN A 69 18.35 -13.79 10.12
C GLN A 69 17.05 -14.01 9.34
N TRP A 70 15.94 -14.28 10.03
CA TRP A 70 14.62 -14.44 9.41
C TRP A 70 14.00 -13.11 8.96
N TYR A 71 14.57 -12.00 9.40
CA TYR A 71 14.20 -10.63 9.00
C TYR A 71 15.20 -9.99 8.04
N ALA A 72 16.22 -10.75 7.61
CA ALA A 72 17.20 -10.26 6.65
C ALA A 72 16.51 -9.95 5.31
N GLY A 73 16.51 -8.67 4.92
CA GLY A 73 15.81 -8.18 3.73
C GLY A 73 14.41 -7.59 3.99
N CYS A 74 13.92 -7.62 5.23
CA CYS A 74 12.60 -7.06 5.59
C CYS A 74 12.52 -5.55 5.28
N THR A 75 13.56 -4.80 5.63
CA THR A 75 13.64 -3.36 5.34
C THR A 75 13.60 -3.08 3.84
N THR A 76 14.24 -3.91 3.01
CA THR A 76 14.18 -3.78 1.54
C THR A 76 12.75 -4.00 1.02
N LEU A 77 12.03 -4.98 1.58
CA LEU A 77 10.62 -5.22 1.24
C LEU A 77 9.73 -4.04 1.63
N ILE A 78 9.92 -3.50 2.85
CA ILE A 78 9.17 -2.34 3.35
C ILE A 78 9.45 -1.13 2.44
N ILE A 79 10.71 -0.79 2.19
CA ILE A 79 11.09 0.36 1.34
C ILE A 79 10.55 0.19 -0.08
N GLY A 80 10.70 -1.00 -0.68
CA GLY A 80 10.20 -1.26 -2.03
C GLY A 80 8.69 -1.12 -2.14
N ASN A 81 7.95 -1.66 -1.16
CA ASN A 81 6.49 -1.57 -1.15
C ASN A 81 6.00 -0.13 -0.87
N SER A 82 6.68 0.59 0.03
CA SER A 82 6.38 2.00 0.32
C SER A 82 6.67 2.91 -0.86
N ALA A 83 7.79 2.72 -1.58
CA ALA A 83 8.11 3.51 -2.78
C ALA A 83 7.07 3.28 -3.88
N LYS A 84 6.69 2.02 -4.10
CA LYS A 84 5.64 1.62 -5.05
C LYS A 84 4.29 2.29 -4.72
N ALA A 85 3.86 2.18 -3.46
CA ALA A 85 2.67 2.84 -2.98
C ALA A 85 2.74 4.37 -3.14
N GLY A 86 3.90 4.98 -2.83
CA GLY A 86 4.12 6.42 -2.96
C GLY A 86 3.93 6.92 -4.40
N ILE A 87 4.55 6.25 -5.38
CA ILE A 87 4.41 6.59 -6.80
C ILE A 87 2.94 6.47 -7.24
N ARG A 88 2.27 5.39 -6.84
CA ARG A 88 0.85 5.19 -7.11
C ARG A 88 -0.02 6.30 -6.53
N PHE A 89 0.25 6.72 -5.29
CA PHE A 89 -0.48 7.81 -4.64
C PHE A 89 -0.24 9.16 -5.31
N VAL A 90 0.99 9.49 -5.66
CA VAL A 90 1.32 10.74 -6.37
C VAL A 90 0.65 10.78 -7.72
N ALA A 91 0.76 9.70 -8.50
CA ALA A 91 0.12 9.59 -9.81
C ALA A 91 -1.40 9.67 -9.69
N PHE A 92 -1.99 8.97 -8.71
CA PHE A 92 -3.43 9.03 -8.47
C PHE A 92 -3.91 10.44 -8.08
N ASP A 93 -3.17 11.17 -7.24
CA ASP A 93 -3.52 12.53 -6.87
C ASP A 93 -3.42 13.49 -8.07
N GLN A 94 -2.43 13.32 -8.93
CA GLN A 94 -2.31 14.09 -10.17
C GLN A 94 -3.46 13.79 -11.14
N TYR A 95 -3.78 12.52 -11.38
CA TYR A 95 -4.91 12.15 -12.25
C TYR A 95 -6.25 12.57 -11.67
N LYS A 96 -6.42 12.50 -10.34
CA LYS A 96 -7.60 13.07 -9.68
C LYS A 96 -7.74 14.57 -9.97
N ARG A 97 -6.67 15.35 -9.84
CA ARG A 97 -6.72 16.80 -10.12
C ARG A 97 -7.05 17.08 -11.58
N MET A 98 -6.55 16.27 -12.51
CA MET A 98 -6.82 16.41 -13.95
C MET A 98 -8.24 15.98 -14.36
N LEU A 99 -8.81 14.97 -13.70
CA LEU A 99 -10.15 14.43 -14.00
C LEU A 99 -11.25 14.98 -13.09
N ALA A 100 -10.92 15.92 -12.19
CA ALA A 100 -11.90 16.59 -11.35
C ALA A 100 -12.81 17.47 -12.21
N ASP A 101 -14.12 17.43 -11.92
CA ASP A 101 -15.07 18.35 -12.56
C ASP A 101 -14.89 19.78 -12.06
N ALA A 102 -15.56 20.76 -12.67
CA ALA A 102 -15.52 22.16 -12.27
C ALA A 102 -15.94 22.39 -10.79
N ASP A 103 -16.77 21.51 -10.24
CA ASP A 103 -17.17 21.47 -8.82
C ASP A 103 -16.16 20.76 -7.88
N GLY A 104 -15.01 20.31 -8.39
CA GLY A 104 -14.01 19.56 -7.62
C GLY A 104 -14.43 18.14 -7.24
N LYS A 105 -15.56 17.65 -7.77
CA LYS A 105 -16.09 16.30 -7.49
C LYS A 105 -15.56 15.30 -8.52
N LEU A 106 -15.04 14.18 -8.03
CA LEU A 106 -14.75 13.01 -8.86
C LEU A 106 -15.91 12.04 -8.81
N SER A 107 -16.46 11.68 -9.98
CA SER A 107 -17.41 10.58 -10.07
C SER A 107 -16.71 9.22 -9.92
N GLY A 108 -17.46 8.19 -9.53
CA GLY A 108 -16.95 6.81 -9.40
C GLY A 108 -16.19 6.35 -10.65
N PRO A 109 -16.74 6.48 -11.87
CA PRO A 109 -16.05 6.11 -13.11
C PRO A 109 -14.74 6.88 -13.34
N ARG A 110 -14.71 8.18 -13.06
CA ARG A 110 -13.49 9.00 -13.20
C ARG A 110 -12.42 8.60 -12.18
N THR A 111 -12.81 8.13 -10.99
CA THR A 111 -11.89 7.62 -9.97
C THR A 111 -11.25 6.31 -10.41
N VAL A 112 -12.01 5.43 -11.06
CA VAL A 112 -11.48 4.19 -11.64
C VAL A 112 -10.48 4.50 -12.76
N LEU A 113 -10.79 5.43 -13.66
CA LEU A 113 -9.86 5.89 -14.70
C LEU A 113 -8.57 6.49 -14.13
N ALA A 114 -8.67 7.32 -13.08
CA ALA A 114 -7.50 7.86 -12.39
C ALA A 114 -6.65 6.76 -11.73
N GLY A 115 -7.29 5.74 -11.16
CA GLY A 115 -6.62 4.56 -10.60
C GLY A 115 -5.90 3.72 -11.66
N PHE A 116 -6.51 3.56 -12.83
CA PHE A 116 -5.91 2.87 -13.97
C PHE A 116 -4.67 3.63 -14.50
N GLY A 117 -4.80 4.94 -14.73
CA GLY A 117 -3.68 5.78 -15.15
C GLY A 117 -2.53 5.77 -14.14
N ALA A 118 -2.85 5.83 -12.83
CA ALA A 118 -1.86 5.71 -11.77
C ALA A 118 -1.09 4.39 -11.82
N GLY A 119 -1.79 3.27 -12.08
CA GLY A 119 -1.18 1.94 -12.21
C GLY A 119 -0.27 1.81 -13.45
N VAL A 120 -0.65 2.42 -14.58
CA VAL A 120 0.20 2.46 -15.78
C VAL A 120 1.49 3.25 -15.50
N THR A 121 1.37 4.42 -14.87
CA THR A 121 2.53 5.28 -14.54
C THR A 121 3.45 4.64 -13.51
N GLU A 122 2.88 4.00 -12.47
CA GLU A 122 3.63 3.17 -11.52
C GLU A 122 4.38 2.03 -12.24
N SER A 123 3.73 1.37 -13.19
CA SER A 123 4.36 0.28 -13.94
C SER A 123 5.55 0.77 -14.76
N LEU A 124 5.39 1.87 -15.49
CA LEU A 124 6.44 2.42 -16.35
C LEU A 124 7.61 3.04 -15.58
N LEU A 125 7.34 3.77 -14.50
CA LEU A 125 8.37 4.53 -13.78
C LEU A 125 9.01 3.77 -12.62
N ALA A 126 8.27 2.83 -12.00
CA ALA A 126 8.75 2.08 -10.85
C ALA A 126 9.06 0.63 -11.19
N VAL A 127 8.17 -0.06 -11.91
CA VAL A 127 8.27 -1.51 -12.10
C VAL A 127 9.24 -1.86 -13.23
N THR A 128 9.10 -1.25 -14.40
CA THR A 128 9.96 -1.52 -15.58
C THR A 128 11.46 -1.29 -15.35
N PRO A 129 11.91 -0.16 -14.73
CA PRO A 129 13.33 0.03 -14.47
C PRO A 129 13.85 -0.87 -13.35
N THR A 130 13.04 -1.14 -12.30
CA THR A 130 13.45 -2.01 -11.19
C THR A 130 13.59 -3.47 -11.64
N GLU A 131 12.67 -3.95 -12.48
CA GLU A 131 12.75 -5.29 -13.08
C GLU A 131 13.94 -5.41 -14.05
N SER A 132 14.21 -4.38 -14.87
CA SER A 132 15.37 -4.37 -15.78
C SER A 132 16.72 -4.39 -15.04
N ILE A 133 16.83 -3.70 -13.89
CA ILE A 133 18.05 -3.74 -13.08
C ILE A 133 18.24 -5.13 -12.45
N LYS A 134 17.16 -5.77 -12.01
CA LYS A 134 17.22 -7.13 -11.42
C LYS A 134 17.59 -8.22 -12.41
N THR A 135 17.30 -8.06 -13.71
CA THR A 135 17.66 -9.06 -14.73
C THR A 135 19.07 -8.88 -15.26
N THR A 136 19.70 -7.73 -15.03
CA THR A 136 21.05 -7.40 -15.50
C THR A 136 22.13 -7.66 -14.42
N LEU A 137 21.74 -7.87 -13.17
CA LEU A 137 22.60 -8.21 -12.02
C LEU A 137 22.36 -9.65 -11.56
#